data_AF-A0A967G9Z1-F1
#
_entry.id   AF-A0A967G9Z1-F1
#
_cell.length_a   1.000
_cell.length_b   1.000
_cell.length_c   1.000
_cell.angle_alpha   90.00
_cell.angle_beta   90.00
_cell.angle_gamma   90.00
#
_symmetry.space_group_name_H-M   'P 1'
#
loop_
_entity.id
_entity.type
_entity.pdbx_description
1 polymer ?
#
loop_
_entity_poly.entity_id
_entity_poly.type
_entity_poly.pdbx_seq_one_letter_code
_entity_poly.pdbx_strand_id
1 'polypeptide(L)'
;MRKEIFGPNGETTLYQGDCLEILPTLDGVDAVVTDPPYGIGTWSANWTGGYMTKEAAETTRKWDKKTELPPVLFERPCIIWGGNYFDLPNSPRVLIWDKKQRGMHFADAEIAWTNLNKGSTRIFEYAVRGSDVHGPGKREHPTQKPLAVMEWCLGFIPNATTILDPFMGSGTTGVACANLGRKFIGIELEPKYFDIACKRIEEAYRQPRLFEGNTEAQKPTQQELSEFKREAQHES
;
A
#
# COMPACT_ATOMS: atom_id res chain seq x y z
N MET A 1 -17.12 2.99 -16.87
CA MET A 1 -16.50 3.00 -15.53
C MET A 1 -17.15 1.90 -14.69
N ARG A 2 -16.38 0.90 -14.25
CA ARG A 2 -16.84 -0.13 -13.31
C ARG A 2 -16.60 0.34 -11.87
N LYS A 3 -17.47 -0.02 -10.94
CA LYS A 3 -17.34 0.28 -9.51
C LYS A 3 -17.63 -0.97 -8.70
N GLU A 4 -16.73 -1.31 -7.80
CA GLU A 4 -16.89 -2.45 -6.88
C GLU A 4 -16.75 -1.97 -5.43
N ILE A 5 -17.48 -2.57 -4.50
CA ILE A 5 -17.48 -2.20 -3.08
C ILE A 5 -17.24 -3.46 -2.25
N PHE A 6 -16.33 -3.37 -1.28
CA PHE A 6 -15.93 -4.47 -0.39
C PHE A 6 -15.94 -4.05 1.08
N GLY A 7 -15.97 -5.06 1.95
CA GLY A 7 -16.02 -4.92 3.40
C GLY A 7 -17.46 -4.93 3.94
N PRO A 8 -17.65 -5.32 5.21
CA PRO A 8 -18.97 -5.50 5.81
C PRO A 8 -19.82 -4.22 5.84
N ASN A 9 -19.19 -3.03 5.83
CA ASN A 9 -19.86 -1.74 5.84
C ASN A 9 -19.52 -0.89 4.60
N GLY A 10 -18.97 -1.50 3.55
CA GLY A 10 -18.53 -0.79 2.35
C GLY A 10 -17.28 0.06 2.58
N GLU A 11 -16.34 -0.42 3.39
CA GLU A 11 -15.10 0.27 3.73
C GLU A 11 -14.16 0.47 2.52
N THR A 12 -14.28 -0.34 1.48
CA THR A 12 -13.45 -0.23 0.28
C THR A 12 -14.28 -0.01 -0.97
N THR A 13 -13.91 1.00 -1.76
CA THR A 13 -14.50 1.28 -3.07
C THR A 13 -13.43 1.29 -4.15
N LEU A 14 -13.59 0.48 -5.20
CA LEU A 14 -12.67 0.43 -6.34
C LEU A 14 -13.36 0.95 -7.60
N TYR A 15 -12.64 1.76 -8.38
CA TYR A 15 -13.08 2.26 -9.69
C TYR A 15 -12.17 1.77 -10.81
N GLN A 16 -12.78 1.23 -11.87
CA GLN A 16 -12.08 0.89 -13.12
C GLN A 16 -12.27 2.03 -14.11
N GLY A 17 -11.19 2.76 -14.40
CA GLY A 17 -11.22 3.94 -15.28
C GLY A 17 -10.00 4.83 -15.11
N ASP A 18 -10.02 5.98 -15.80
CA ASP A 18 -8.97 6.99 -15.71
C ASP A 18 -9.10 7.79 -14.40
N CYS A 19 -8.01 7.84 -13.63
CA CYS A 19 -7.96 8.61 -12.39
C CYS A 19 -8.22 10.10 -12.61
N LEU A 20 -7.86 10.67 -13.76
CA LEU A 20 -8.10 12.09 -14.06
C LEU A 20 -9.59 12.43 -14.17
N GLU A 21 -10.39 11.45 -14.60
CA GLU A 21 -11.85 11.58 -14.70
C GLU A 21 -12.54 11.31 -13.36
N ILE A 22 -11.99 10.39 -12.56
CA ILE A 22 -12.60 9.94 -11.30
C ILE A 22 -12.26 10.85 -10.14
N LEU A 23 -11.02 11.33 -10.02
CA LEU A 23 -10.54 12.16 -8.89
C LEU A 23 -11.46 13.36 -8.58
N PRO A 24 -11.97 14.12 -9.58
CA PRO A 24 -12.88 15.25 -9.31
C PRO A 24 -14.24 14.84 -8.71
N THR A 25 -14.60 13.56 -8.76
CA THR A 25 -15.87 13.02 -8.25
C THR A 25 -15.76 12.51 -6.81
N LEU A 26 -14.55 12.43 -6.26
CA LEU A 26 -14.30 11.86 -4.94
C LEU A 26 -14.36 12.92 -3.84
N ASP A 27 -14.91 12.54 -2.70
CA ASP A 27 -14.91 13.29 -1.46
C ASP A 27 -14.34 12.44 -0.30
N GLY A 28 -14.13 13.08 0.86
CA GLY A 28 -13.81 12.35 2.10
C GLY A 28 -12.46 11.60 2.12
N VAL A 29 -11.52 11.94 1.24
CA VAL A 29 -10.16 11.38 1.21
C VAL A 29 -9.27 12.10 2.21
N ASP A 30 -8.73 11.36 3.18
CA ASP A 30 -7.84 11.92 4.20
C ASP A 30 -6.37 11.92 3.75
N ALA A 31 -5.94 10.90 3.01
CA ALA A 31 -4.54 10.77 2.58
C ALA A 31 -4.41 9.98 1.27
N VAL A 32 -3.27 10.17 0.60
CA VAL A 32 -2.89 9.42 -0.62
C VAL A 32 -1.68 8.53 -0.31
N VAL A 33 -1.77 7.25 -0.67
CA VAL A 33 -0.61 6.34 -0.66
C VAL A 33 -0.63 5.61 -1.99
N THR A 34 0.38 5.84 -2.84
CA THR A 34 0.31 5.38 -4.23
C THR A 34 1.66 5.05 -4.84
N ASP A 35 1.62 4.21 -5.88
CA ASP A 35 2.75 3.74 -6.66
C ASP A 35 2.48 3.95 -8.17
N PRO A 36 2.61 5.19 -8.67
CA PRO A 36 2.29 5.53 -10.06
C PRO A 36 3.19 4.80 -11.06
N PRO A 37 2.79 4.63 -12.33
CA PRO A 37 3.70 4.20 -13.39
C PRO A 37 4.78 5.27 -13.64
N TYR A 38 6.04 4.85 -13.66
CA TYR A 38 7.20 5.76 -13.72
C TYR A 38 7.65 6.04 -15.16
N GLY A 39 7.29 5.17 -16.11
CA GLY A 39 7.78 5.25 -17.50
C GLY A 39 9.25 4.87 -17.66
N ILE A 40 9.73 3.95 -16.83
CA ILE A 40 11.09 3.41 -16.91
C ILE A 40 11.22 2.33 -17.99
N GLY A 41 10.09 1.80 -18.46
CA GLY A 41 10.00 0.86 -19.57
C GLY A 41 10.63 -0.49 -19.26
N THR A 42 11.32 -1.07 -20.25
CA THR A 42 11.77 -2.48 -20.25
C THR A 42 13.02 -2.78 -19.43
N TRP A 43 13.58 -1.81 -18.71
CA TRP A 43 14.82 -2.02 -17.95
C TRP A 43 14.69 -3.03 -16.81
N SER A 44 13.48 -3.21 -16.26
CA SER A 44 13.20 -4.11 -15.13
C SER A 44 13.04 -5.59 -15.51
N ALA A 45 12.91 -5.94 -16.79
CA ALA A 45 12.43 -7.26 -17.19
C ALA A 45 13.43 -8.13 -18.00
N ASN A 46 14.73 -7.80 -17.98
CA ASN A 46 15.82 -8.63 -18.53
C ASN A 46 16.28 -9.75 -17.57
N TRP A 47 15.38 -10.25 -16.70
CA TRP A 47 15.73 -10.91 -15.44
C TRP A 47 16.24 -12.36 -15.53
N THR A 48 16.10 -13.09 -16.63
CA THR A 48 16.44 -14.54 -16.65
C THR A 48 17.62 -14.92 -17.54
N GLY A 49 18.59 -14.02 -17.76
CA GLY A 49 19.73 -14.30 -18.65
C GLY A 49 19.34 -14.55 -20.11
N GLY A 50 18.08 -14.31 -20.44
CA GLY A 50 17.55 -14.22 -21.80
C GLY A 50 16.96 -12.83 -21.99
N TYR A 51 17.10 -12.29 -23.20
CA TYR A 51 16.39 -11.09 -23.61
C TYR A 51 14.89 -11.28 -23.33
N MET A 52 14.28 -10.28 -22.71
CA MET A 52 12.83 -10.23 -22.55
C MET A 52 12.16 -10.44 -23.92
N THR A 53 11.13 -11.28 -23.99
CA THR A 53 10.43 -11.49 -25.26
C THR A 53 9.84 -10.15 -25.73
N LYS A 54 9.73 -9.96 -27.05
CA LYS A 54 9.11 -8.76 -27.62
C LYS A 54 7.71 -8.51 -27.04
N GLU A 55 6.97 -9.59 -26.80
CA GLU A 55 5.63 -9.56 -26.21
C GLU A 55 5.63 -9.06 -24.75
N ALA A 56 6.55 -9.53 -23.91
CA ALA A 56 6.68 -9.07 -22.53
C ALA A 56 7.16 -7.60 -22.46
N ALA A 57 8.05 -7.21 -23.36
CA ALA A 57 8.50 -5.84 -23.53
C ALA A 57 7.35 -4.90 -23.93
N GLU A 58 6.55 -5.31 -24.91
CA GLU A 58 5.40 -4.56 -25.38
C GLU A 58 4.31 -4.46 -24.31
N THR A 59 4.06 -5.54 -23.57
CA THR A 59 3.14 -5.55 -22.43
C THR A 59 3.58 -4.58 -21.35
N THR A 60 4.88 -4.55 -21.02
CA THR A 60 5.43 -3.62 -20.01
C THR A 60 5.24 -2.17 -20.42
N ARG A 61 5.49 -1.85 -21.70
CA ARG A 61 5.32 -0.49 -22.23
C ARG A 61 3.87 -0.02 -22.26
N LYS A 62 2.90 -0.93 -22.28
CA LYS A 62 1.47 -0.57 -22.24
C LYS A 62 1.07 -0.02 -20.89
N TRP A 63 1.49 -0.67 -19.79
CA TRP A 63 1.09 -0.24 -18.43
C TRP A 63 2.09 0.71 -17.77
N ASP A 64 3.39 0.62 -18.04
CA ASP A 64 4.41 1.54 -17.49
C ASP A 64 4.61 2.75 -18.41
N LYS A 65 3.54 3.46 -18.71
CA LYS A 65 3.62 4.78 -19.34
C LYS A 65 3.70 5.81 -18.22
N LYS A 66 4.75 6.64 -18.19
CA LYS A 66 4.88 7.70 -17.19
C LYS A 66 3.60 8.51 -17.15
N THR A 67 2.99 8.59 -15.97
CA THR A 67 1.78 9.38 -15.76
C THR A 67 2.13 10.76 -15.22
N GLU A 68 1.22 11.71 -15.41
CA GLU A 68 1.23 12.97 -14.68
C GLU A 68 0.58 12.77 -13.32
N LEU A 69 1.11 13.46 -12.30
CA LEU A 69 0.55 13.43 -10.95
C LEU A 69 -0.36 14.65 -10.77
N PRO A 70 -1.68 14.45 -10.59
CA PRO A 70 -2.62 15.57 -10.45
C PRO A 70 -2.30 16.42 -9.21
N PRO A 71 -2.31 17.76 -9.32
CA PRO A 71 -2.00 18.64 -8.20
C PRO A 71 -2.84 18.39 -6.94
N VAL A 72 -4.10 17.99 -7.13
CA VAL A 72 -5.05 17.65 -6.07
C VAL A 72 -4.57 16.53 -5.14
N LEU A 73 -3.61 15.68 -5.58
CA LEU A 73 -3.03 14.66 -4.72
C LEU A 73 -2.17 15.25 -3.59
N PHE A 74 -1.56 16.42 -3.83
CA PHE A 74 -0.61 17.04 -2.90
C PHE A 74 -1.27 17.92 -1.83
N GLU A 75 -2.57 18.18 -1.95
CA GLU A 75 -3.36 19.01 -1.01
C GLU A 75 -3.64 18.32 0.33
N ARG A 76 -3.31 17.03 0.44
CA ARG A 76 -3.50 16.20 1.63
C ARG A 76 -2.22 15.41 1.93
N PRO A 77 -2.06 14.85 3.14
CA PRO A 77 -0.95 13.93 3.43
C PRO A 77 -0.80 12.88 2.33
N CYS A 78 0.37 12.83 1.69
CA CYS A 78 0.59 11.92 0.58
C CYS A 78 1.97 11.25 0.65
N ILE A 79 2.02 9.98 0.24
CA ILE A 79 3.22 9.16 0.09
C ILE A 79 3.18 8.59 -1.34
N ILE A 80 4.17 8.94 -2.15
CA ILE A 80 4.24 8.61 -3.58
C ILE A 80 5.55 7.89 -3.87
N TRP A 81 5.47 6.61 -4.21
CA TRP A 81 6.64 5.83 -4.62
C TRP A 81 7.19 6.30 -5.97
N GLY A 82 8.50 6.16 -6.14
CA GLY A 82 9.20 6.60 -7.35
C GLY A 82 9.40 8.10 -7.41
N GLY A 83 9.42 8.80 -6.28
CA GLY A 83 9.51 10.26 -6.24
C GLY A 83 10.70 10.84 -7.00
N ASN A 84 11.80 10.08 -7.14
CA ASN A 84 12.98 10.45 -7.92
C ASN A 84 12.76 10.41 -9.45
N TYR A 85 11.62 9.92 -9.94
CA TYR A 85 11.24 9.88 -11.35
C TYR A 85 10.25 10.99 -11.75
N PHE A 86 9.77 11.78 -10.79
CA PHE A 86 8.83 12.87 -11.00
C PHE A 86 9.44 14.22 -10.63
N ASP A 87 8.97 15.29 -11.28
CA ASP A 87 9.32 16.65 -10.88
C ASP A 87 8.43 17.04 -9.69
N LEU A 88 8.94 16.81 -8.48
CA LEU A 88 8.20 16.99 -7.23
C LEU A 88 8.83 18.11 -6.40
N PRO A 89 8.01 18.86 -5.62
CA PRO A 89 8.53 19.87 -4.70
C PRO A 89 9.53 19.28 -3.70
N ASN A 90 10.36 20.13 -3.10
CA ASN A 90 11.24 19.71 -2.02
C ASN A 90 10.44 19.04 -0.90
N SER A 91 10.88 17.85 -0.51
CA SER A 91 10.35 17.18 0.67
C SER A 91 11.38 17.22 1.80
N PRO A 92 10.99 17.64 3.02
CA PRO A 92 11.87 17.55 4.19
C PRO A 92 12.09 16.10 4.65
N ARG A 93 11.37 15.12 4.05
CA ARG A 93 11.35 13.73 4.49
C ARG A 93 11.09 12.79 3.32
N VAL A 94 11.96 11.80 3.12
CA VAL A 94 11.70 10.69 2.20
C VAL A 94 11.56 9.38 2.96
N LEU A 95 10.78 8.45 2.39
CA LEU A 95 10.70 7.08 2.88
C LEU A 95 11.47 6.20 1.90
N ILE A 96 12.29 5.30 2.43
CA ILE A 96 13.16 4.44 1.63
C ILE A 96 12.82 3.00 1.98
N TRP A 97 12.44 2.21 0.98
CA TRP A 97 12.39 0.76 1.11
C TRP A 97 13.72 0.19 0.63
N ASP A 98 14.52 -0.32 1.56
CA ASP A 98 15.73 -1.08 1.26
C ASP A 98 15.37 -2.54 0.97
N LYS A 99 15.62 -2.98 -0.27
CA LYS A 99 15.30 -4.31 -0.78
C LYS A 99 16.28 -5.39 -0.35
N LYS A 100 17.37 -5.02 0.34
CA LYS A 100 18.42 -5.94 0.85
C LYS A 100 19.05 -6.82 -0.25
N GLN A 101 19.06 -6.34 -1.49
CA GLN A 101 19.52 -7.08 -2.68
C GLN A 101 20.88 -6.60 -3.21
N ARG A 102 21.81 -6.33 -2.27
CA ARG A 102 23.13 -5.77 -2.58
C ARG A 102 23.87 -6.61 -3.62
N GLY A 103 24.58 -5.93 -4.53
CA GLY A 103 25.40 -6.58 -5.55
C GLY A 103 24.62 -7.11 -6.76
N MET A 104 23.34 -6.75 -6.90
CA MET A 104 22.53 -7.05 -8.07
C MET A 104 22.51 -5.85 -9.04
N HIS A 105 22.18 -6.07 -10.32
CA HIS A 105 22.01 -5.00 -11.31
C HIS A 105 20.74 -4.14 -11.09
N PHE A 106 19.87 -4.52 -10.14
CA PHE A 106 18.66 -3.78 -9.79
C PHE A 106 18.93 -2.77 -8.68
N ALA A 107 18.11 -1.71 -8.61
CA ALA A 107 18.22 -0.71 -7.55
C ALA A 107 18.14 -1.35 -6.16
N ASP A 108 19.06 -0.99 -5.27
CA ASP A 108 19.12 -1.49 -3.89
C ASP A 108 17.91 -1.09 -3.04
N ALA A 109 17.29 0.04 -3.40
CA ALA A 109 16.17 0.60 -2.69
C ALA A 109 15.18 1.26 -3.63
N GLU A 110 13.96 1.49 -3.13
CA GLU A 110 12.96 2.35 -3.75
C GLU A 110 12.69 3.54 -2.82
N ILE A 111 12.40 4.70 -3.41
CA ILE A 111 12.22 5.96 -2.69
C ILE A 111 10.79 6.43 -2.87
N ALA A 112 10.11 6.72 -1.77
CA ALA A 112 8.86 7.45 -1.75
C ALA A 112 9.07 8.89 -1.31
N TRP A 113 8.58 9.80 -2.14
CA TRP A 113 8.41 11.20 -1.79
C TRP A 113 7.17 11.37 -0.91
N THR A 114 7.18 12.35 -0.03
CA THR A 114 6.01 12.69 0.79
C THR A 114 5.96 14.18 1.12
N ASN A 115 4.77 14.74 1.27
CA ASN A 115 4.58 16.12 1.78
C ASN A 115 4.46 16.17 3.32
N LEU A 116 4.72 15.07 4.04
CA LEU A 116 4.69 15.03 5.49
C LEU A 116 5.79 15.94 6.07
N ASN A 117 5.37 17.08 6.63
CA ASN A 117 6.23 18.16 7.10
C ASN A 117 6.94 17.90 8.45
N LYS A 118 6.74 16.73 9.05
CA LYS A 118 7.36 16.33 10.32
C LYS A 118 8.14 15.03 10.17
N GLY A 119 9.34 15.04 10.75
CA GLY A 119 10.21 13.87 10.88
C GLY A 119 11.41 13.91 9.96
N SER A 120 12.25 12.88 10.08
CA SER A 120 13.42 12.67 9.23
C SER A 120 13.16 11.54 8.25
N THR A 121 14.05 11.38 7.29
CA THR A 121 14.11 10.19 6.43
C THR A 121 14.00 8.91 7.26
N ARG A 122 13.23 7.95 6.74
CA ARG A 122 13.11 6.62 7.35
C ARG A 122 13.40 5.55 6.32
N ILE A 123 14.09 4.51 6.77
CA ILE A 123 14.45 3.35 5.96
C ILE A 123 13.70 2.14 6.52
N PHE A 124 13.05 1.39 5.65
CA PHE A 124 12.46 0.10 5.97
C PHE A 124 13.21 -0.99 5.22
N GLU A 125 13.84 -1.89 5.96
CA GLU A 125 14.58 -3.01 5.41
C GLU A 125 13.64 -4.20 5.20
N TYR A 126 13.38 -4.56 3.95
CA TYR A 126 12.51 -5.70 3.64
C TYR A 126 12.97 -6.39 2.34
N ALA A 127 13.49 -7.62 2.48
CA ALA A 127 13.89 -8.43 1.34
C ALA A 127 12.67 -9.14 0.74
N VAL A 128 12.45 -9.00 -0.57
CA VAL A 128 11.47 -9.83 -1.29
C VAL A 128 12.04 -11.23 -1.42
N ARG A 129 11.35 -12.24 -0.89
CA ARG A 129 11.81 -13.64 -0.96
C ARG A 129 11.22 -14.35 -2.17
N GLY A 130 11.86 -15.42 -2.63
CA GLY A 130 11.39 -16.20 -3.78
C GLY A 130 9.97 -16.78 -3.62
N SER A 131 9.50 -16.99 -2.39
CA SER A 131 8.11 -17.36 -2.07
C SER A 131 7.09 -16.28 -2.42
N ASP A 132 7.49 -15.01 -2.45
CA ASP A 132 6.66 -13.89 -2.89
C ASP A 132 6.54 -13.86 -4.43
N VAL A 133 7.40 -14.58 -5.13
CA VAL A 133 7.45 -14.62 -6.61
C VAL A 133 6.88 -15.93 -7.17
N HIS A 134 7.02 -17.05 -6.45
CA HIS A 134 6.63 -18.39 -6.92
C HIS A 134 5.82 -19.24 -5.91
N GLY A 135 5.47 -18.72 -4.73
CA GLY A 135 4.68 -19.41 -3.70
C GLY A 135 3.20 -18.97 -3.63
N PRO A 136 2.43 -19.39 -2.61
CA PRO A 136 1.03 -18.96 -2.41
C PRO A 136 0.85 -17.44 -2.14
N GLY A 137 1.95 -16.68 -2.02
CA GLY A 137 2.00 -15.21 -2.04
C GLY A 137 2.48 -14.62 -3.37
N LYS A 138 2.32 -15.36 -4.48
CA LYS A 138 2.79 -15.00 -5.83
C LYS A 138 2.36 -13.58 -6.22
N ARG A 139 3.33 -12.78 -6.66
CA ARG A 139 3.08 -11.51 -7.35
C ARG A 139 2.13 -11.72 -8.53
N GLU A 140 1.00 -11.03 -8.48
CA GLU A 140 0.02 -11.00 -9.58
C GLU A 140 0.24 -9.79 -10.50
N HIS A 141 1.08 -8.83 -10.07
CA HIS A 141 1.60 -7.73 -10.88
C HIS A 141 3.15 -7.71 -10.90
N PRO A 142 3.80 -7.41 -12.05
CA PRO A 142 5.27 -7.39 -12.16
C PRO A 142 5.97 -6.50 -11.12
N THR A 143 5.39 -5.33 -10.81
CA THR A 143 5.92 -4.34 -9.85
C THR A 143 5.14 -4.25 -8.54
N GLN A 144 4.41 -5.31 -8.16
CA GLN A 144 3.66 -5.33 -6.90
C GLN A 144 4.57 -5.01 -5.68
N LYS A 145 4.27 -3.90 -4.99
CA LYS A 145 4.89 -3.58 -3.70
C LYS A 145 4.54 -4.64 -2.65
N PRO A 146 5.48 -5.03 -1.75
CA PRO A 146 5.17 -5.93 -0.65
C PRO A 146 4.15 -5.32 0.31
N LEU A 147 3.29 -6.18 0.90
CA LEU A 147 2.26 -5.75 1.83
C LEU A 147 2.83 -4.99 3.04
N ALA A 148 3.88 -5.52 3.65
CA ALA A 148 4.54 -4.90 4.80
C ALA A 148 5.06 -3.49 4.53
N VAL A 149 5.49 -3.19 3.29
CA VAL A 149 5.95 -1.86 2.89
C VAL A 149 4.77 -0.88 2.88
N MET A 150 3.60 -1.30 2.41
CA MET A 150 2.41 -0.45 2.39
C MET A 150 1.82 -0.26 3.79
N GLU A 151 1.79 -1.31 4.62
CA GLU A 151 1.40 -1.22 6.04
C GLU A 151 2.33 -0.26 6.81
N TRP A 152 3.64 -0.32 6.56
CA TRP A 152 4.61 0.61 7.13
C TRP A 152 4.33 2.07 6.72
N CYS A 153 3.99 2.33 5.45
CA CYS A 153 3.60 3.67 4.99
C CYS A 153 2.38 4.20 5.75
N LEU A 154 1.35 3.38 5.97
CA LEU A 154 0.14 3.75 6.70
C LEU A 154 0.43 4.16 8.16
N GLY A 155 1.50 3.63 8.77
CA GLY A 155 1.97 4.04 10.09
C GLY A 155 2.41 5.50 10.20
N PHE A 156 2.73 6.17 9.09
CA PHE A 156 3.10 7.60 9.09
C PHE A 156 1.92 8.56 8.96
N ILE A 157 0.71 8.03 8.75
CA ILE A 157 -0.53 8.79 8.63
C ILE A 157 -1.60 8.23 9.60
N PRO A 158 -1.30 8.15 10.92
CA PRO A 158 -2.15 7.43 11.88
C PRO A 158 -3.58 7.99 12.01
N ASN A 159 -3.78 9.27 11.67
CA ASN A 159 -5.07 9.94 11.74
C ASN A 159 -5.91 9.83 10.45
N ALA A 160 -5.32 9.34 9.34
CA ALA A 160 -6.04 9.20 8.08
C ALA A 160 -6.95 7.97 8.12
N THR A 161 -8.25 8.16 7.95
CA THR A 161 -9.24 7.07 7.98
C THR A 161 -9.50 6.52 6.58
N THR A 162 -9.61 7.41 5.59
CA THR A 162 -9.82 7.07 4.18
C THR A 162 -8.55 7.30 3.37
N ILE A 163 -8.02 6.22 2.81
CA ILE A 163 -6.80 6.21 2.00
C ILE A 163 -7.17 6.09 0.52
N LEU A 164 -6.57 6.93 -0.32
CA LEU A 164 -6.70 6.89 -1.76
C LEU A 164 -5.42 6.36 -2.41
N ASP A 165 -5.58 5.47 -3.39
CA ASP A 165 -4.55 5.06 -4.33
C ASP A 165 -5.08 5.19 -5.78
N PRO A 166 -4.75 6.27 -6.51
CA PRO A 166 -5.22 6.49 -7.87
C PRO A 166 -4.56 5.59 -8.93
N PHE A 167 -3.53 4.83 -8.52
CA PHE A 167 -2.76 3.92 -9.38
C PHE A 167 -2.62 2.57 -8.67
N MET A 168 -3.74 1.99 -8.21
CA MET A 168 -3.70 0.90 -7.23
C MET A 168 -3.02 -0.38 -7.71
N GLY A 169 -2.90 -0.57 -9.04
CA GLY A 169 -2.32 -1.77 -9.63
C GLY A 169 -3.06 -3.02 -9.15
N SER A 170 -2.31 -3.91 -8.50
CA SER A 170 -2.88 -5.14 -7.91
C SER A 170 -3.54 -4.92 -6.54
N GLY A 171 -3.68 -3.70 -6.06
CA GLY A 171 -4.46 -3.37 -4.85
C GLY A 171 -3.75 -3.61 -3.52
N THR A 172 -2.41 -3.70 -3.46
CA THR A 172 -1.70 -3.96 -2.18
C THR A 172 -2.02 -2.90 -1.12
N THR A 173 -2.16 -1.63 -1.49
CA THR A 173 -2.59 -0.55 -0.57
C THR A 173 -3.96 -0.84 0.03
N GLY A 174 -4.90 -1.35 -0.77
CA GLY A 174 -6.24 -1.72 -0.30
C GLY A 174 -6.23 -2.93 0.62
N VAL A 175 -5.41 -3.94 0.35
CA VAL A 175 -5.20 -5.08 1.26
C VAL A 175 -4.65 -4.60 2.61
N ALA A 176 -3.65 -3.71 2.60
CA ALA A 176 -3.12 -3.12 3.84
C ALA A 176 -4.20 -2.34 4.61
N CYS A 177 -5.06 -1.58 3.90
CA CYS A 177 -6.17 -0.87 4.52
C CYS A 177 -7.19 -1.82 5.15
N ALA A 178 -7.57 -2.89 4.45
CA ALA A 178 -8.50 -3.91 4.97
C ALA A 178 -7.97 -4.56 6.26
N ASN A 179 -6.68 -4.95 6.28
CA ASN A 179 -6.02 -5.54 7.44
C ASN A 179 -5.99 -4.59 8.66
N LEU A 180 -5.81 -3.29 8.42
CA LEU A 180 -5.69 -2.26 9.45
C LEU A 180 -7.03 -1.58 9.79
N GLY A 181 -8.14 -2.02 9.20
CA GLY A 181 -9.46 -1.43 9.41
C GLY A 181 -9.59 0.02 8.92
N ARG A 182 -8.84 0.40 7.87
CA ARG A 182 -8.93 1.71 7.20
C ARG A 182 -9.88 1.63 6.02
N LYS A 183 -10.55 2.74 5.70
CA LYS A 183 -11.30 2.87 4.46
C LYS A 183 -10.34 3.05 3.29
N PHE A 184 -10.70 2.53 2.13
CA PHE A 184 -9.86 2.56 0.94
C PHE A 184 -10.64 2.96 -0.31
N ILE A 185 -10.04 3.83 -1.12
CA ILE A 185 -10.49 4.13 -2.47
C ILE A 185 -9.35 3.81 -3.43
N GLY A 186 -9.58 2.91 -4.37
CA GLY A 186 -8.59 2.51 -5.37
C GLY A 186 -9.07 2.80 -6.78
N ILE A 187 -8.18 3.28 -7.65
CA ILE A 187 -8.46 3.48 -9.07
C ILE A 187 -7.43 2.69 -9.87
N GLU A 188 -7.90 1.94 -10.86
CA GLU A 188 -7.03 1.21 -11.80
C GLU A 188 -7.60 1.32 -13.22
N LEU A 189 -6.70 1.61 -14.17
CA LEU A 189 -7.07 1.80 -15.56
C LEU A 189 -7.30 0.45 -16.24
N GLU A 190 -6.39 -0.50 -16.03
CA GLU A 190 -6.34 -1.77 -16.75
C GLU A 190 -7.28 -2.82 -16.13
N PRO A 191 -8.28 -3.33 -16.88
CA PRO A 191 -9.26 -4.28 -16.35
C PRO A 191 -8.63 -5.51 -15.67
N LYS A 192 -7.53 -6.03 -16.24
CA LYS A 192 -6.81 -7.19 -15.69
C LYS A 192 -6.31 -6.93 -14.25
N TYR A 193 -5.71 -5.77 -14.00
CA TYR A 193 -5.19 -5.44 -12.67
C TYR A 193 -6.29 -5.03 -11.71
N PHE A 194 -7.34 -4.38 -12.23
CA PHE A 194 -8.55 -4.12 -11.47
C PHE A 194 -9.20 -5.41 -10.94
N ASP A 195 -9.32 -6.45 -11.77
CA ASP A 195 -9.86 -7.77 -11.36
C ASP A 195 -8.99 -8.44 -10.30
N ILE A 196 -7.66 -8.35 -10.44
CA ILE A 196 -6.69 -8.84 -9.44
C ILE A 196 -6.88 -8.09 -8.11
N ALA A 197 -6.97 -6.76 -8.14
CA ALA A 197 -7.19 -5.95 -6.95
C ALA A 197 -8.49 -6.31 -6.23
N CYS A 198 -9.59 -6.48 -6.98
CA CYS A 198 -10.88 -6.92 -6.46
C CYS A 198 -10.76 -8.23 -5.69
N LYS A 199 -10.18 -9.26 -6.32
CA LYS A 199 -10.01 -10.59 -5.71
C LYS A 199 -9.16 -10.54 -4.44
N ARG A 200 -8.03 -9.81 -4.47
CA ARG A 200 -7.11 -9.71 -3.33
C ARG A 200 -7.74 -8.98 -2.14
N ILE A 201 -8.49 -7.91 -2.40
CA ILE A 201 -9.16 -7.13 -1.36
C ILE A 201 -10.35 -7.91 -0.79
N GLU A 202 -11.13 -8.58 -1.63
CA GLU A 202 -12.22 -9.46 -1.18
C GLU A 202 -11.67 -10.56 -0.26
N GLU A 203 -10.57 -11.21 -0.64
CA GLU A 203 -9.93 -12.24 0.19
C GLU A 203 -9.42 -11.66 1.51
N ALA A 204 -8.84 -10.45 1.52
CA ALA A 204 -8.39 -9.80 2.74
C ALA A 204 -9.55 -9.57 3.74
N TYR A 205 -10.76 -9.27 3.26
CA TYR A 205 -11.95 -9.14 4.11
C TYR A 205 -12.55 -10.49 4.58
N ARG A 206 -12.22 -11.61 3.93
CA ARG A 206 -12.63 -12.95 4.38
C ARG A 206 -11.77 -13.48 5.52
N GLN A 207 -10.54 -12.96 5.65
CA GLN A 207 -9.62 -13.33 6.72
C GLN A 207 -9.91 -12.48 7.97
N PRO A 208 -9.81 -13.05 9.20
CA PRO A 208 -9.87 -12.26 10.42
C PRO A 208 -8.81 -11.17 10.41
N ARG A 209 -9.15 -9.98 10.92
CA ARG A 209 -8.16 -8.89 11.03
C ARG A 209 -7.06 -9.32 12.00
N LEU A 210 -5.80 -9.11 11.61
CA LEU A 210 -4.64 -9.41 12.45
C LEU A 210 -4.65 -8.62 13.78
N PHE A 211 -5.37 -7.50 13.81
CA PHE A 211 -5.61 -6.70 14.99
C PHE A 211 -7.09 -6.29 15.02
N GLU A 212 -7.96 -7.20 15.46
CA GLU A 212 -9.20 -6.72 16.07
C GLU A 212 -8.79 -5.93 17.31
N GLY A 213 -9.03 -4.62 17.26
CA GLY A 213 -8.87 -3.78 18.43
C GLY A 213 -9.71 -4.36 19.55
N ASN A 214 -9.04 -4.98 20.52
CA ASN A 214 -9.62 -5.28 21.81
C ASN A 214 -9.82 -3.93 22.51
N THR A 215 -10.87 -3.20 22.13
CA THR A 215 -11.24 -1.92 22.76
C THR A 215 -11.86 -2.10 24.13
N GLU A 216 -11.89 -3.32 24.66
CA GLU A 216 -12.13 -3.58 26.07
C GLU A 216 -11.08 -4.56 26.59
N ALA A 217 -9.89 -4.05 26.92
CA ALA A 217 -9.21 -4.61 28.08
C ALA A 217 -10.19 -4.42 29.25
N GLN A 218 -10.96 -5.47 29.58
CA GLN A 218 -11.84 -5.49 30.74
C GLN A 218 -11.00 -5.02 31.93
N LYS A 219 -11.31 -3.83 32.45
CA LYS A 219 -10.76 -3.41 33.73
C LYS A 219 -11.21 -4.48 34.73
N PRO A 220 -10.29 -5.07 35.51
CA PRO A 220 -10.67 -6.09 36.47
C PRO A 220 -11.81 -5.53 37.34
N THR A 221 -12.85 -6.32 37.48
CA THR A 221 -14.02 -6.00 38.27
C THR A 221 -13.61 -5.68 39.71
N GLN A 222 -14.42 -4.92 40.45
CA GLN A 222 -14.11 -4.64 41.86
C GLN A 222 -13.98 -5.92 42.70
N GLN A 223 -14.62 -7.01 42.28
CA GLN A 223 -14.47 -8.33 42.87
C GLN A 223 -13.06 -8.88 42.67
N GLU A 224 -12.56 -8.90 41.43
CA GLU A 224 -11.21 -9.38 41.10
C GLU A 224 -10.12 -8.52 41.78
N LEU A 225 -10.32 -7.19 41.86
CA LEU A 225 -9.42 -6.28 42.59
C LEU A 225 -9.42 -6.51 44.10
N SER A 226 -10.52 -7.04 44.65
CA SER A 226 -10.64 -7.35 46.08
C SER A 226 -10.00 -8.69 46.44
N GLU A 227 -10.06 -9.68 45.54
CA GLU A 227 -9.41 -10.99 45.70
C GLU A 227 -7.89 -10.85 45.60
N PHE A 228 -7.38 -10.11 44.61
CA PHE A 228 -5.95 -9.81 44.50
C PHE A 228 -5.37 -9.12 45.73
N LYS A 229 -6.14 -8.25 46.39
CA LYS A 229 -5.73 -7.59 47.64
C LYS A 229 -5.76 -8.50 48.86
N ARG A 230 -6.63 -9.53 48.87
CA ARG A 230 -6.68 -10.52 49.96
C ARG A 230 -5.54 -11.52 49.84
N GLU A 231 -5.22 -11.97 48.65
CA GLU A 231 -4.10 -12.89 48.41
C GLU A 231 -2.76 -12.25 48.77
N ALA A 232 -2.56 -10.97 48.41
CA ALA A 232 -1.36 -10.22 48.78
C ALA A 232 -1.20 -9.94 50.30
N GLN A 233 -2.25 -10.14 51.11
CA GLN A 233 -2.23 -9.99 52.57
C GLN A 233 -2.02 -11.31 53.31
N HIS A 234 -2.02 -12.45 52.62
CA HIS A 234 -1.75 -13.76 53.21
C HIS A 234 -0.32 -14.27 52.98
N GLU A 235 0.48 -13.57 52.18
CA GLU A 235 1.89 -13.89 51.92
C GLU A 235 2.89 -12.98 52.66
N SER A 236 2.43 -12.15 53.61
CA SER A 236 3.28 -11.27 54.45
C SER A 236 3.31 -11.69 55.91
#